data_AF-A0AAJ3PT74-F1
#
_entry.id   AF-A0AAJ3PT74-F1
#
_cell.length_a   1.000
_cell.length_b   1.000
_cell.length_c   1.000
_cell.angle_alpha   90.00
_cell.angle_beta   90.00
_cell.angle_gamma   90.00
#
_symmetry.space_group_name_H-M   'P 1'
#
loop_
_entity.id
_entity.type
_entity.pdbx_description
1 polymer ?
#
loop_
_entity_poly.entity_id
_entity_poly.type
_entity_poly.pdbx_seq_one_letter_code
_entity_poly.pdbx_strand_id
1 'polypeptide(L)'
;MSWNNRVVWSEGLFLRPQHFQQADRHVEQLVRSRTAVLHGYGWGISELRLNRELLGLGKIAIEAARGVLEDGMPFSIPDEANQPTPYDVPPDFRDSLIHLAVPFYQPGALETDAQAGIDVPIRFAVSTEDVVDTNAGERGSASIDVARLDFRLLPDAADRSGYTCIPIARIIEVRADRQIILDETHVPPTPDCASSRVLSNYITEITGLLHHRGEALATRVSQSGTNRVAELADFLLLQAINRYEPYFCHLSKAAVVNPESLYVVMLQLAGELATFARVDKRAPTLGVYKHDSLAEAFLPVMQSIRASLGAVIEQTAVPVPLQRQKYGVHVAEVADRSLFTTSSFVLAARADIEVERLRREFPSQIKIGPAEKITELVNVALPGIIINPLPVAPRQIPFHVGFSYFEIDQNSRFWKEMPQSAGLALHVAGDFPNLEMALWAIRAGQNPHLS
;
A
#
# COMPACT_ATOMS: atom_id res chain seq x y z
N MET A 1 22.65 32.02 29.41
CA MET A 1 21.75 33.09 28.93
C MET A 1 20.96 32.55 27.76
N SER A 2 19.69 32.91 27.59
CA SER A 2 18.90 32.45 26.44
C SER A 2 19.34 33.17 25.17
N TRP A 3 19.76 32.41 24.16
CA TRP A 3 20.27 32.89 22.87
C TRP A 3 19.18 33.56 21.98
N ASN A 4 17.90 33.36 22.30
CA ASN A 4 16.78 33.76 21.44
C ASN A 4 15.83 34.77 22.12
N ASN A 5 16.33 35.47 23.15
CA ASN A 5 15.53 36.48 23.86
C ASN A 5 15.22 37.70 22.99
N ARG A 6 14.07 38.31 23.25
CA ARG A 6 13.63 39.53 22.56
C ARG A 6 14.59 40.69 22.85
N VAL A 7 14.90 41.47 21.83
CA VAL A 7 15.66 42.72 21.93
C VAL A 7 14.81 43.81 22.55
N VAL A 8 15.37 44.56 23.51
CA VAL A 8 14.76 45.76 24.08
C VAL A 8 15.26 46.99 23.33
N TRP A 9 14.38 47.63 22.57
CA TRP A 9 14.66 48.88 21.87
C TRP A 9 14.38 50.06 22.79
N SER A 10 15.44 50.60 23.39
CA SER A 10 15.35 51.76 24.30
C SER A 10 15.59 53.07 23.56
N GLU A 11 15.02 54.16 24.07
CA GLU A 11 15.27 55.50 23.55
C GLU A 11 16.77 55.86 23.70
N GLY A 12 17.38 56.38 22.64
CA GLY A 12 18.81 56.71 22.59
C GLY A 12 19.75 55.51 22.39
N LEU A 13 19.23 54.30 22.13
CA LEU A 13 20.05 53.12 21.85
C LEU A 13 20.86 53.29 20.55
N PHE A 14 22.18 53.03 20.63
CA PHE A 14 23.04 52.99 19.44
C PHE A 14 22.95 51.63 18.73
N LEU A 15 22.52 51.64 17.47
CA LEU A 15 22.33 50.44 16.66
C LEU A 15 23.66 49.73 16.36
N ARG A 16 23.62 48.40 16.39
CA ARG A 16 24.75 47.50 16.12
C ARG A 16 24.23 46.23 15.45
N PRO A 17 25.04 45.50 14.66
CA PRO A 17 24.61 44.28 13.98
C PRO A 17 23.96 43.25 14.91
N GLN A 18 24.45 43.14 16.15
CA GLN A 18 23.93 42.20 17.15
C GLN A 18 22.46 42.44 17.49
N HIS A 19 21.98 43.69 17.44
CA HIS A 19 20.58 44.00 17.70
C HIS A 19 19.67 43.42 16.61
N PHE A 20 20.08 43.48 15.34
CA PHE A 20 19.33 42.92 14.23
C PHE A 20 19.40 41.39 14.24
N GLN A 21 20.60 40.83 14.35
CA GLN A 21 20.80 39.37 14.44
C GLN A 21 19.99 38.74 15.59
N GLN A 22 19.95 39.38 16.75
CA GLN A 22 19.18 38.89 17.89
C GLN A 22 17.67 39.04 17.69
N ALA A 23 17.23 40.11 17.02
CA ALA A 23 15.82 40.31 16.68
C ALA A 23 15.34 39.25 15.67
N ASP A 24 16.15 38.95 14.66
CA ASP A 24 15.87 37.90 13.66
C ASP A 24 15.75 36.53 14.32
N ARG A 25 16.76 36.13 15.11
CA ARG A 25 16.72 34.88 15.89
C ARG A 25 15.49 34.76 16.79
N HIS A 26 15.08 35.87 17.42
CA HIS A 26 13.88 35.87 18.26
C HIS A 26 12.61 35.60 17.44
N VAL A 27 12.48 36.24 16.27
CA VAL A 27 11.34 36.06 15.38
C VAL A 27 11.33 34.66 14.77
N GLU A 28 12.47 34.18 14.27
CA GLU A 28 12.63 32.82 13.77
C GLU A 28 12.25 31.78 14.83
N GLN A 29 12.77 31.93 16.05
CA GLN A 29 12.42 31.05 17.16
C GLN A 29 10.94 31.11 17.50
N LEU A 30 10.32 32.29 17.47
CA LEU A 30 8.88 32.45 17.71
C LEU A 30 8.07 31.67 16.66
N VAL A 31 8.40 31.84 15.39
CA VAL A 31 7.75 31.13 14.28
C VAL A 31 7.95 29.62 14.44
N ARG A 32 9.20 29.16 14.57
CA ARG A 32 9.55 27.74 14.73
C ARG A 32 8.85 27.11 15.93
N SER A 33 8.83 27.79 17.08
CA SER A 33 8.18 27.25 18.29
C SER A 33 6.66 27.13 18.13
N ARG A 34 6.05 28.05 17.36
CA ARG A 34 4.62 28.02 17.08
C ARG A 34 4.25 27.00 16.02
N THR A 35 5.10 26.73 15.04
CA THR A 35 4.84 25.78 13.96
C THR A 35 5.20 24.35 14.33
N ALA A 36 6.25 24.13 15.12
CA ALA A 36 6.71 22.78 15.51
C ALA A 36 5.66 21.96 16.27
N VAL A 37 4.73 22.61 16.98
CA VAL A 37 3.65 21.93 17.71
C VAL A 37 2.42 21.62 16.85
N LEU A 38 2.33 22.18 15.64
CA LEU A 38 1.15 22.03 14.78
C LEU A 38 1.23 20.77 13.91
N HIS A 39 2.43 20.38 13.49
CA HIS A 39 2.65 19.24 12.60
C HIS A 39 3.85 18.42 13.07
N GLY A 40 3.61 17.19 13.50
CA GLY A 40 4.67 16.22 13.72
C GLY A 40 5.38 15.92 12.41
N TYR A 41 6.71 15.90 12.41
CA TYR A 41 7.53 15.61 11.23
C TYR A 41 7.26 16.55 10.03
N GLY A 42 7.07 17.85 10.29
CA GLY A 42 6.88 18.88 9.25
C GLY A 42 8.17 19.30 8.52
N TRP A 43 9.18 18.42 8.47
CA TRP A 43 10.46 18.67 7.81
C TRP A 43 10.68 17.68 6.65
N GLY A 44 11.70 17.90 5.84
CA GLY A 44 12.03 17.09 4.68
C GLY A 44 11.89 17.86 3.36
N ILE A 45 11.86 17.10 2.26
CA ILE A 45 11.82 17.60 0.89
C ILE A 45 10.37 17.70 0.41
N SER A 46 9.95 18.89 0.00
CA SER A 46 8.66 19.13 -0.65
C SER A 46 8.74 19.11 -2.17
N GLU A 47 9.91 19.39 -2.74
CA GLU A 47 10.21 19.29 -4.18
C GLU A 47 11.66 18.84 -4.37
N LEU A 48 11.91 17.87 -5.26
CA LEU A 48 13.25 17.46 -5.66
C LEU A 48 13.33 17.23 -7.17
N ARG A 49 14.25 17.94 -7.83
CA ARG A 49 14.60 17.72 -9.24
C ARG A 49 16.10 17.53 -9.37
N LEU A 50 16.49 16.31 -9.72
CA LEU A 50 17.87 15.95 -10.03
C LEU A 50 18.14 16.09 -11.52
N ASN A 51 19.35 16.53 -11.87
CA ASN A 51 19.77 16.68 -13.26
C ASN A 51 19.96 15.30 -13.92
N ARG A 52 19.06 14.95 -14.83
CA ARG A 52 19.05 13.63 -15.49
C ARG A 52 20.20 13.46 -16.49
N GLU A 53 20.72 14.54 -17.08
CA GLU A 53 21.86 14.48 -18.00
C GLU A 53 23.15 14.16 -17.25
N LEU A 54 23.39 14.82 -16.11
CA LEU A 54 24.56 14.60 -15.26
C LEU A 54 24.55 13.21 -14.62
N LEU A 55 23.37 12.64 -14.31
CA LEU A 55 23.24 11.24 -13.86
C LEU A 55 23.78 10.25 -14.91
N GLY A 56 23.63 10.56 -16.20
CA GLY A 56 24.21 9.77 -17.30
C GLY A 56 25.73 9.88 -17.40
N LEU A 57 26.33 10.89 -16.77
CA LEU A 57 27.78 11.14 -16.78
C LEU A 57 28.48 10.74 -15.48
N GLY A 58 27.80 10.01 -14.58
CA GLY A 58 28.35 9.60 -13.29
C GLY A 58 28.29 10.68 -12.21
N LYS A 59 27.44 11.70 -12.37
CA LYS A 59 27.34 12.81 -11.42
C LYS A 59 25.92 13.00 -10.88
N ILE A 60 25.82 13.36 -9.60
CA ILE A 60 24.56 13.76 -8.99
C ILE A 60 24.58 15.27 -8.82
N ALA A 61 23.59 15.94 -9.40
CA ALA A 61 23.39 17.37 -9.27
C ALA A 61 21.91 17.67 -9.03
N ILE A 62 21.66 18.70 -8.24
CA ILE A 62 20.32 19.21 -7.96
C ILE A 62 20.05 20.38 -8.90
N GLU A 63 18.96 20.30 -9.68
CA GLU A 63 18.45 21.42 -10.47
C GLU A 63 17.61 22.34 -9.60
N ALA A 64 16.70 21.75 -8.81
CA ALA A 64 15.88 22.45 -7.85
C ALA A 64 15.55 21.54 -6.66
N ALA A 65 15.49 22.12 -5.47
CA ALA A 65 14.99 21.44 -4.28
C ALA A 65 14.34 22.44 -3.34
N ARG A 66 13.22 22.05 -2.73
CA ARG A 66 12.52 22.84 -1.72
C ARG A 66 12.18 21.97 -0.54
N GLY A 67 12.18 22.57 0.64
CA GLY A 67 11.88 21.81 1.84
C GLY A 67 12.10 22.61 3.11
N VAL A 68 12.09 21.86 4.20
CA VAL A 68 12.36 22.38 5.54
C VAL A 68 13.38 21.44 6.19
N LEU A 69 14.45 21.99 6.75
CA LEU A 69 15.45 21.22 7.48
C LEU A 69 14.86 20.70 8.81
N GLU A 70 15.49 19.70 9.41
CA GLU A 70 15.05 19.18 10.72
C GLU A 70 15.07 20.26 11.82
N ASP A 71 15.95 21.24 11.68
CA ASP A 71 15.99 22.43 12.53
C ASP A 71 14.92 23.49 12.20
N GLY A 72 13.98 23.19 11.30
CA GLY A 72 12.85 24.06 10.95
C GLY A 72 13.18 25.18 9.97
N MET A 73 14.43 25.30 9.51
CA MET A 73 14.80 26.30 8.52
C MET A 73 14.26 25.91 7.13
N PRO A 74 13.38 26.70 6.50
CA PRO A 74 12.96 26.48 5.12
C PRO A 74 14.12 26.76 4.16
N PHE A 75 14.08 26.11 2.99
CA PHE A 75 15.04 26.39 1.92
C PHE A 75 14.42 26.23 0.53
N SER A 76 14.96 26.98 -0.43
CA SER A 76 14.70 26.82 -1.86
C SER A 76 16.00 26.92 -2.65
N ILE A 77 16.35 25.87 -3.40
CA ILE A 77 17.46 25.84 -4.37
C ILE A 77 16.86 25.98 -5.77
N PRO A 78 17.32 26.92 -6.62
CA PRO A 78 18.43 27.86 -6.43
C PRO A 78 18.01 29.23 -5.87
N ASP A 79 16.77 29.43 -5.42
CA ASP A 79 16.26 30.79 -5.11
C ASP A 79 16.96 31.40 -3.87
N GLU A 80 16.80 30.77 -2.71
CA GLU A 80 17.29 31.24 -1.40
C GLU A 80 18.61 30.57 -0.98
N ALA A 81 19.00 29.53 -1.70
CA ALA A 81 20.17 28.71 -1.41
C ALA A 81 21.00 28.47 -2.67
N ASN A 82 22.31 28.27 -2.49
CA ASN A 82 23.18 27.95 -3.61
C ASN A 82 22.94 26.51 -4.08
N GLN A 83 23.09 26.26 -5.38
CA GLN A 83 23.16 24.89 -5.87
C GLN A 83 24.43 24.23 -5.32
N PRO A 84 24.33 23.06 -4.69
CA PRO A 84 25.50 22.34 -4.22
C PRO A 84 26.37 21.93 -5.42
N THR A 85 27.68 21.85 -5.19
CA THR A 85 28.60 21.32 -6.21
C THR A 85 28.19 19.88 -6.56
N PRO A 86 28.08 19.53 -7.86
CA PRO A 86 27.74 18.18 -8.28
C PRO A 86 28.68 17.14 -7.68
N TYR A 87 28.12 16.05 -7.15
CA TYR A 87 28.88 14.95 -6.59
C TYR A 87 29.27 13.97 -7.69
N ASP A 88 30.57 13.76 -7.88
CA ASP A 88 31.13 12.76 -8.81
C ASP A 88 31.13 11.39 -8.12
N VAL A 89 30.32 10.46 -8.61
CA VAL A 89 30.10 9.16 -7.97
C VAL A 89 31.19 8.19 -8.43
N PRO A 90 31.95 7.57 -7.51
CA PRO A 90 32.93 6.56 -7.87
C PRO A 90 32.30 5.38 -8.64
N PRO A 91 33.01 4.75 -9.59
CA PRO A 91 32.45 3.64 -10.38
C PRO A 91 32.16 2.38 -9.56
N ASP A 92 32.84 2.20 -8.43
CA ASP A 92 32.65 1.04 -7.54
C ASP A 92 31.49 1.23 -6.53
N PHE A 93 30.82 2.38 -6.60
CA PHE A 93 29.80 2.79 -5.63
C PHE A 93 28.52 1.96 -5.80
N ARG A 94 28.04 1.38 -4.71
CA ARG A 94 26.84 0.53 -4.66
C ARG A 94 26.08 0.74 -3.38
N ASP A 95 24.75 0.63 -3.48
CA ASP A 95 23.81 0.65 -2.37
C ASP A 95 24.11 1.69 -1.27
N SER A 96 24.14 2.97 -1.65
CA SER A 96 24.48 4.06 -0.72
C SER A 96 23.55 5.24 -0.91
N LEU A 97 23.22 5.91 0.20
CA LEU A 97 22.46 7.14 0.17
C LEU A 97 23.36 8.34 -0.12
N ILE A 98 22.74 9.33 -0.76
CA ILE A 98 23.28 10.66 -0.97
C ILE A 98 22.41 11.62 -0.18
N HIS A 99 23.07 12.48 0.59
CA HIS A 99 22.43 13.43 1.49
C HIS A 99 22.62 14.84 0.96
N LEU A 100 21.55 15.63 1.06
CA LEU A 100 21.64 17.07 1.05
C LEU A 100 22.04 17.52 2.46
N ALA A 101 23.23 18.11 2.58
CA ALA A 101 23.85 18.44 3.85
C ALA A 101 24.10 19.94 3.97
N VAL A 102 23.87 20.50 5.15
CA VAL A 102 24.20 21.89 5.49
C VAL A 102 24.80 21.93 6.90
N PRO A 103 25.81 22.77 7.18
CA PRO A 103 26.39 22.84 8.52
C PRO A 103 25.34 23.08 9.61
N PHE A 104 25.47 22.36 10.73
CA PHE A 104 24.55 22.49 11.86
C PHE A 104 24.50 23.92 12.39
N TYR A 105 23.31 24.37 12.77
CA TYR A 105 23.17 25.59 13.54
C TYR A 105 23.75 25.40 14.95
N GLN A 106 24.73 26.20 15.32
CA GLN A 106 25.34 26.19 16.65
C GLN A 106 25.30 27.60 17.27
N PRO A 107 24.63 27.79 18.42
CA PRO A 107 24.62 29.08 19.10
C PRO A 107 26.03 29.63 19.37
N GLY A 108 26.30 30.84 18.89
CA GLY A 108 27.60 31.51 19.05
C GLY A 108 28.68 31.10 18.05
N ALA A 109 28.42 30.17 17.14
CA ALA A 109 29.30 29.88 16.02
C ALA A 109 29.22 30.98 14.94
N LEU A 110 30.24 31.05 14.09
CA LEU A 110 30.22 31.92 12.91
C LEU A 110 29.21 31.36 11.90
N GLU A 111 28.22 32.17 11.54
CA GLU A 111 27.14 31.77 10.63
C GLU A 111 27.45 32.14 9.17
N THR A 112 28.22 33.22 8.96
CA THR A 112 28.67 33.74 7.67
C THR A 112 30.16 34.08 7.73
N ASP A 113 30.86 33.86 6.62
CA ASP A 113 32.22 34.35 6.41
C ASP A 113 32.49 34.52 4.91
N ALA A 114 32.76 35.76 4.49
CA ALA A 114 33.05 36.09 3.09
C ALA A 114 34.48 35.66 2.66
N GLN A 115 35.36 35.36 3.62
CA GLN A 115 36.74 34.94 3.39
C GLN A 115 37.02 33.50 3.83
N ALA A 116 35.99 32.76 4.25
CA ALA A 116 36.15 31.37 4.65
C ALA A 116 36.76 30.55 3.50
N GLY A 117 37.84 29.83 3.81
CA GLY A 117 38.32 28.77 2.94
C GLY A 117 37.29 27.64 2.86
N ILE A 118 37.42 26.80 1.82
CA ILE A 118 36.50 25.69 1.50
C ILE A 118 36.25 24.74 2.70
N ASP A 119 37.23 24.63 3.60
CA ASP A 119 37.24 23.71 4.74
C ASP A 119 36.57 24.25 6.01
N VAL A 120 36.18 25.52 6.07
CA VAL A 120 35.42 26.06 7.21
C VAL A 120 33.93 25.84 6.95
N PRO A 121 33.22 25.00 7.74
CA PRO A 121 31.80 24.75 7.53
C PRO A 121 30.99 25.96 8.00
N ILE A 122 30.72 26.89 7.09
CA ILE A 122 29.79 28.01 7.30
C ILE A 122 28.41 27.65 6.79
N ARG A 123 27.38 27.97 7.57
CA ARG A 123 25.99 27.63 7.22
C ARG A 123 25.47 28.49 6.08
N PHE A 124 25.89 29.75 6.03
CA PHE A 124 25.47 30.71 5.02
C PHE A 124 26.66 31.27 4.26
N ALA A 125 26.63 31.13 2.94
CA ALA A 125 27.52 31.85 2.03
C ALA A 125 27.01 33.28 1.82
N VAL A 126 27.95 34.23 1.73
CA VAL A 126 27.63 35.63 1.45
C VAL A 126 27.44 35.82 -0.06
N SER A 127 26.36 36.49 -0.44
CA SER A 127 26.05 36.85 -1.83
C SER A 127 25.60 38.31 -1.88
N THR A 128 26.07 39.09 -2.85
CA THR A 128 25.65 40.49 -3.01
C THR A 128 24.47 40.56 -3.96
N GLU A 129 23.39 41.23 -3.54
CA GLU A 129 22.17 41.42 -4.31
C GLU A 129 21.79 42.90 -4.41
N ASP A 130 21.33 43.32 -5.59
CA ASP A 130 20.80 44.66 -5.82
C ASP A 130 19.31 44.70 -5.49
N VAL A 131 18.97 45.33 -4.36
CA VAL A 131 17.59 45.45 -3.88
C VAL A 131 17.01 46.81 -4.24
N VAL A 132 15.86 46.82 -4.91
CA VAL A 132 15.14 48.03 -5.33
C VAL A 132 14.24 48.53 -4.20
N ASP A 133 14.22 49.84 -3.97
CA ASP A 133 13.25 50.46 -3.06
C ASP A 133 11.83 50.34 -3.64
N THR A 134 10.92 49.78 -2.84
CA THR A 134 9.51 49.57 -3.19
C THR A 134 8.59 50.72 -2.75
N ASN A 135 9.11 51.76 -2.11
CA ASN A 135 8.33 52.95 -1.73
C ASN A 135 7.91 53.75 -2.97
N ALA A 136 6.74 54.40 -2.89
CA ALA A 136 6.25 55.23 -3.99
C ALA A 136 7.15 56.46 -4.19
N GLY A 137 7.78 56.57 -5.37
CA GLY A 137 8.70 57.65 -5.69
C GLY A 137 9.92 57.15 -6.47
N GLU A 138 11.11 57.53 -6.01
CA GLU A 138 12.38 57.21 -6.64
C GLU A 138 12.70 55.70 -6.51
N ARG A 139 12.97 55.03 -7.65
CA ARG A 139 13.35 53.61 -7.70
C ARG A 139 14.87 53.45 -7.57
N GLY A 140 15.42 53.89 -6.44
CA GLY A 140 16.82 53.63 -6.12
C GLY A 140 17.04 52.13 -5.90
N SER A 141 18.18 51.61 -6.35
CA SER A 141 18.65 50.28 -5.98
C SER A 141 19.86 50.40 -5.04
N ALA A 142 19.94 49.52 -4.06
CA ALA A 142 21.09 49.41 -3.17
C ALA A 142 21.63 47.97 -3.24
N SER A 143 22.94 47.85 -3.47
CA SER A 143 23.64 46.57 -3.36
C SER A 143 23.82 46.24 -1.88
N ILE A 144 23.29 45.11 -1.43
CA ILE A 144 23.42 44.61 -0.06
C ILE A 144 23.94 43.18 -0.06
N ASP A 145 24.66 42.80 1.00
CA ASP A 145 25.06 41.42 1.21
C ASP A 145 23.94 40.64 1.89
N VAL A 146 23.56 39.52 1.29
CA VAL A 146 22.58 38.55 1.78
C VAL A 146 23.23 37.21 2.10
N ALA A 147 22.58 36.46 2.98
CA ALA A 147 23.01 35.13 3.41
C ALA A 147 22.23 34.07 2.63
N ARG A 148 22.94 33.16 1.95
CA ARG A 148 22.36 32.03 1.22
C ARG A 148 22.85 30.72 1.81
N LEU A 149 21.95 29.75 2.00
CA LEU A 149 22.35 28.45 2.57
C LEU A 149 23.39 27.76 1.67
N ASP A 150 24.47 27.28 2.30
CA ASP A 150 25.56 26.56 1.62
C ASP A 150 25.37 25.04 1.74
N PHE A 151 24.69 24.46 0.76
CA PHE A 151 24.44 23.04 0.71
C PHE A 151 25.61 22.27 0.09
N ARG A 152 25.81 21.04 0.57
CA ARG A 152 26.77 20.07 0.03
C ARG A 152 26.06 18.72 -0.20
N LEU A 153 26.54 17.97 -1.19
CA LEU A 153 26.11 16.60 -1.42
C LEU A 153 27.11 15.66 -0.74
N LEU A 154 26.64 14.88 0.24
CA LEU A 154 27.49 13.96 1.00
C LEU A 154 26.99 12.51 0.88
N PRO A 155 27.85 11.55 0.52
CA PRO A 155 27.50 10.13 0.58
C PRO A 155 27.42 9.64 2.03
N ASP A 156 26.77 8.49 2.23
CA ASP A 156 26.67 7.84 3.55
C ASP A 156 28.03 7.64 4.25
N ALA A 157 29.06 7.30 3.46
CA ALA A 157 30.40 7.01 3.93
C ALA A 157 31.22 8.27 4.33
N ALA A 158 30.74 9.48 4.02
CA ALA A 158 31.41 10.71 4.41
C ALA A 158 31.19 11.03 5.91
N ASP A 159 32.09 11.82 6.50
CA ASP A 159 31.86 12.39 7.82
C ASP A 159 30.75 13.44 7.76
N ARG A 160 29.65 13.16 8.46
CA ARG A 160 28.45 14.00 8.53
C ARG A 160 28.21 14.61 9.90
N SER A 161 29.14 14.43 10.86
CA SER A 161 28.96 14.84 12.26
C SER A 161 28.72 16.34 12.46
N GLY A 162 29.16 17.18 11.53
CA GLY A 162 28.95 18.63 11.51
C GLY A 162 27.77 19.14 10.69
N TYR A 163 26.94 18.25 10.12
CA TYR A 163 25.91 18.62 9.16
C TYR A 163 24.50 18.11 9.51
N THR A 164 23.50 18.98 9.36
CA THR A 164 22.12 18.53 9.19
C THR A 164 21.99 17.89 7.82
N CYS A 165 21.51 16.65 7.74
CA CYS A 165 21.44 15.89 6.49
C CYS A 165 20.02 15.40 6.21
N ILE A 166 19.59 15.54 4.95
CA ILE A 166 18.37 14.90 4.45
C ILE A 166 18.78 13.88 3.37
N PRO A 167 18.46 12.58 3.51
CA PRO A 167 18.70 11.61 2.45
C PRO A 167 17.77 11.93 1.27
N ILE A 168 18.34 12.22 0.11
CA ILE A 168 17.60 12.69 -1.08
C ILE A 168 17.53 11.64 -2.19
N ALA A 169 18.48 10.71 -2.23
CA ALA A 169 18.55 9.68 -3.26
C ALA A 169 19.34 8.48 -2.76
N ARG A 170 18.94 7.27 -3.20
CA ARG A 170 19.71 6.04 -3.00
C ARG A 170 20.23 5.56 -4.33
N ILE A 171 21.54 5.30 -4.41
CA ILE A 171 22.20 4.73 -5.58
C ILE A 171 22.15 3.21 -5.46
N ILE A 172 21.64 2.51 -6.48
CA ILE A 172 21.71 1.05 -6.56
C ILE A 172 23.12 0.67 -7.02
N GLU A 173 23.52 1.17 -8.17
CA GLU A 173 24.82 0.91 -8.79
C GLU A 173 25.21 2.00 -9.79
N VAL A 174 26.49 2.02 -10.15
CA VAL A 174 27.01 2.74 -11.31
C VAL A 174 27.34 1.73 -12.41
N ARG A 175 26.79 1.92 -13.60
CA ARG A 175 27.01 1.05 -14.75
C ARG A 175 28.39 1.26 -15.38
N ALA A 176 28.79 0.34 -16.25
CA ALA A 176 30.08 0.40 -16.96
C ALA A 176 30.24 1.65 -17.85
N ASP A 177 29.15 2.24 -18.31
CA ASP A 177 29.09 3.50 -19.07
C ASP A 177 29.07 4.75 -18.18
N ARG A 178 29.28 4.59 -16.85
CA ARG A 178 29.16 5.61 -15.80
C ARG A 178 27.74 6.08 -15.51
N GLN A 179 26.71 5.50 -16.12
CA GLN A 179 25.34 5.86 -15.78
C GLN A 179 25.01 5.45 -14.34
N ILE A 180 24.49 6.39 -13.55
CA ILE A 180 24.02 6.12 -12.19
C ILE A 180 22.59 5.59 -12.25
N ILE A 181 22.36 4.47 -11.57
CA ILE A 181 21.02 3.90 -11.40
C ILE A 181 20.54 4.19 -9.98
N LEU A 182 19.45 4.96 -9.89
CA LEU A 182 18.82 5.32 -8.62
C LEU A 182 17.72 4.33 -8.26
N ASP A 183 17.54 4.13 -6.95
CA ASP A 183 16.39 3.40 -6.42
C ASP A 183 15.16 4.31 -6.42
N GLU A 184 14.29 4.10 -7.41
CA GLU A 184 13.03 4.84 -7.56
C GLU A 184 11.98 4.47 -6.49
N THR A 185 12.26 3.49 -5.62
CA THR A 185 11.44 3.15 -4.44
C THR A 185 11.88 3.88 -3.18
N HIS A 186 13.06 4.52 -3.20
CA HIS A 186 13.50 5.39 -2.11
C HIS A 186 12.54 6.57 -1.95
N VAL A 187 12.20 6.88 -0.71
CA VAL A 187 11.35 8.01 -0.34
C VAL A 187 12.12 8.90 0.62
N PRO A 188 12.58 10.08 0.17
CA PRO A 188 13.15 11.09 1.07
C PRO A 188 12.14 11.48 2.15
N PRO A 189 12.60 11.89 3.34
CA PRO A 189 11.74 12.51 4.34
C PRO A 189 10.97 13.65 3.68
N THR A 190 9.67 13.71 3.89
CA THR A 190 8.81 14.70 3.26
C THR A 190 7.69 15.13 4.22
N PRO A 191 7.38 16.43 4.30
CA PRO A 191 6.25 16.89 5.12
C PRO A 191 4.89 16.51 4.52
N ASP A 192 4.82 16.17 3.22
CA ASP A 192 3.60 15.87 2.48
C ASP A 192 3.76 14.64 1.59
N CYS A 193 2.75 13.77 1.56
CA CYS A 193 2.69 12.60 0.69
C CYS A 193 2.69 12.99 -0.80
N ALA A 194 2.13 14.14 -1.16
CA ALA A 194 2.10 14.61 -2.56
C ALA A 194 3.50 14.86 -3.14
N SER A 195 4.47 15.20 -2.30
CA SER A 195 5.88 15.41 -2.69
C SER A 195 6.62 14.10 -3.02
N SER A 196 6.04 12.94 -2.69
CA SER A 196 6.58 11.63 -3.04
C SER A 196 5.67 10.89 -4.01
N ARG A 197 6.21 10.52 -5.17
CA ARG A 197 5.49 9.67 -6.14
C ARG A 197 5.10 8.31 -5.54
N VAL A 198 5.95 7.74 -4.68
CA VAL A 198 5.68 6.43 -4.07
C VAL A 198 4.48 6.51 -3.12
N LEU A 199 4.45 7.51 -2.24
CA LEU A 199 3.36 7.67 -1.26
C LEU A 199 2.04 8.05 -1.92
N SER A 200 2.06 8.98 -2.88
CA SER A 200 0.86 9.34 -3.66
C SER A 200 0.32 8.15 -4.48
N ASN A 201 1.20 7.31 -5.02
CA ASN A 201 0.80 6.05 -5.66
C ASN A 201 0.17 5.08 -4.67
N TYR A 202 0.67 4.95 -3.44
CA TYR A 202 0.03 4.10 -2.43
C TYR A 202 -1.38 4.57 -2.10
N ILE A 203 -1.63 5.87 -1.94
CA ILE A 203 -2.98 6.40 -1.72
C ILE A 203 -3.90 6.00 -2.88
N THR A 204 -3.44 6.23 -4.11
CA THR A 204 -4.21 5.93 -5.34
C THR A 204 -4.50 4.43 -5.47
N GLU A 205 -3.49 3.60 -5.23
CA GLU A 205 -3.59 2.14 -5.33
C GLU A 205 -4.54 1.58 -4.27
N ILE A 206 -4.41 2.00 -3.01
CA ILE A 206 -5.32 1.57 -1.94
C ILE A 206 -6.75 1.98 -2.28
N THR A 207 -6.96 3.21 -2.78
CA THR A 207 -8.29 3.67 -3.22
C THR A 207 -8.87 2.74 -4.29
N GLY A 208 -8.09 2.42 -5.33
CA GLY A 208 -8.53 1.53 -6.41
C GLY A 208 -8.80 0.09 -5.95
N LEU A 209 -7.95 -0.45 -5.08
CA LEU A 209 -8.13 -1.78 -4.49
C LEU A 209 -9.38 -1.85 -3.62
N LEU A 210 -9.63 -0.83 -2.80
CA LEU A 210 -10.84 -0.72 -1.98
C LEU A 210 -12.08 -0.61 -2.85
N HIS A 211 -12.08 0.25 -3.87
CA HIS A 211 -13.19 0.44 -4.79
C HIS A 211 -13.60 -0.87 -5.48
N HIS A 212 -12.64 -1.55 -6.11
CA HIS A 212 -12.89 -2.83 -6.77
C HIS A 212 -13.46 -3.88 -5.81
N ARG A 213 -13.05 -3.82 -4.53
CA ARG A 213 -13.54 -4.73 -3.49
C ARG A 213 -14.93 -4.38 -2.98
N GLY A 214 -15.22 -3.10 -2.81
CA GLY A 214 -16.52 -2.59 -2.41
C GLY A 214 -17.60 -3.04 -3.39
N GLU A 215 -17.39 -2.84 -4.69
CA GLU A 215 -18.33 -3.24 -5.75
C GLU A 215 -18.62 -4.74 -5.77
N ALA A 216 -17.57 -5.56 -5.65
CA ALA A 216 -17.71 -7.01 -5.63
C ALA A 216 -18.50 -7.52 -4.40
N LEU A 217 -18.25 -6.96 -3.22
CA LEU A 217 -18.93 -7.34 -1.98
C LEU A 217 -20.36 -6.80 -1.92
N ALA A 218 -20.60 -5.57 -2.38
CA ALA A 218 -21.94 -4.96 -2.42
C ALA A 218 -22.91 -5.80 -3.26
N THR A 219 -22.46 -6.28 -4.43
CA THR A 219 -23.24 -7.18 -5.29
C THR A 219 -23.59 -8.48 -4.57
N ARG A 220 -22.60 -9.09 -3.89
CA ARG A 220 -22.77 -10.36 -3.19
C ARG A 220 -23.72 -10.27 -1.99
N VAL A 221 -23.57 -9.24 -1.18
CA VAL A 221 -24.44 -8.99 -0.01
C VAL A 221 -25.88 -8.76 -0.47
N SER A 222 -26.09 -8.08 -1.60
CA SER A 222 -27.44 -7.79 -2.13
C SER A 222 -28.17 -9.02 -2.68
N GLN A 223 -27.45 -10.05 -3.13
CA GLN A 223 -28.02 -11.26 -3.73
C GLN A 223 -28.27 -12.38 -2.71
N SER A 224 -27.78 -12.25 -1.48
CA SER A 224 -27.81 -13.31 -0.48
C SER A 224 -29.11 -13.27 0.32
N GLY A 225 -30.09 -14.08 -0.10
CA GLY A 225 -31.43 -14.09 0.48
C GLY A 225 -31.68 -15.14 1.59
N THR A 226 -30.70 -15.96 2.00
CA THR A 226 -31.00 -17.15 2.84
C THR A 226 -29.87 -17.72 3.74
N ASN A 227 -28.62 -17.21 3.73
CA ASN A 227 -27.48 -17.83 4.42
C ASN A 227 -26.77 -16.93 5.46
N ARG A 228 -27.37 -16.83 6.65
CA ARG A 228 -27.12 -15.82 7.71
C ARG A 228 -25.70 -15.64 8.27
N VAL A 229 -24.77 -16.59 8.12
CA VAL A 229 -23.46 -16.54 8.82
C VAL A 229 -22.31 -16.09 7.90
N ALA A 230 -22.24 -16.59 6.67
CA ALA A 230 -21.28 -16.10 5.68
C ALA A 230 -21.59 -14.65 5.25
N GLU A 231 -22.87 -14.30 5.24
CA GLU A 231 -23.37 -12.94 5.00
C GLU A 231 -22.82 -11.91 6.00
N LEU A 232 -22.60 -12.28 7.27
CA LEU A 232 -22.12 -11.33 8.28
C LEU A 232 -20.66 -10.92 8.06
N ALA A 233 -19.79 -11.86 7.70
CA ALA A 233 -18.38 -11.56 7.46
C ALA A 233 -18.20 -10.65 6.23
N ASP A 234 -18.93 -10.94 5.15
CA ASP A 234 -18.93 -10.11 3.94
C ASP A 234 -19.54 -8.73 4.21
N PHE A 235 -20.59 -8.65 5.02
CA PHE A 235 -21.18 -7.38 5.44
C PHE A 235 -20.21 -6.55 6.30
N LEU A 236 -19.52 -7.15 7.28
CA LEU A 236 -18.54 -6.46 8.12
C LEU A 236 -17.32 -6.00 7.32
N LEU A 237 -16.85 -6.80 6.36
CA LEU A 237 -15.77 -6.39 5.47
C LEU A 237 -16.22 -5.26 4.54
N LEU A 238 -17.43 -5.33 3.98
CA LEU A 238 -18.00 -4.25 3.18
C LEU A 238 -18.16 -2.97 4.01
N GLN A 239 -18.57 -3.07 5.28
CA GLN A 239 -18.62 -1.94 6.19
C GLN A 239 -17.24 -1.31 6.41
N ALA A 240 -16.19 -2.12 6.57
CA ALA A 240 -14.81 -1.62 6.67
C ALA A 240 -14.39 -0.91 5.37
N ILE A 241 -14.65 -1.51 4.21
CA ILE A 241 -14.33 -0.89 2.90
C ILE A 241 -15.06 0.43 2.72
N ASN A 242 -16.36 0.48 3.01
CA ASN A 242 -17.18 1.68 2.93
C ASN A 242 -16.72 2.79 3.91
N ARG A 243 -15.93 2.46 4.93
CA ARG A 243 -15.29 3.44 5.82
C ARG A 243 -14.00 3.99 5.22
N TYR A 244 -13.11 3.12 4.74
CA TYR A 244 -11.79 3.54 4.28
C TYR A 244 -11.78 4.09 2.85
N GLU A 245 -12.58 3.56 1.92
CA GLU A 245 -12.60 4.02 0.53
C GLU A 245 -12.86 5.53 0.41
N PRO A 246 -13.94 6.11 0.98
CA PRO A 246 -14.17 7.54 0.91
C PRO A 246 -13.08 8.34 1.63
N TYR A 247 -12.49 7.79 2.69
CA TYR A 247 -11.39 8.45 3.41
C TYR A 247 -10.12 8.54 2.54
N PHE A 248 -9.71 7.45 1.90
CA PHE A 248 -8.59 7.47 0.95
C PHE A 248 -8.89 8.31 -0.31
N CYS A 249 -10.14 8.35 -0.76
CA CYS A 249 -10.59 9.27 -1.82
C CYS A 249 -10.49 10.75 -1.41
N HIS A 250 -10.68 11.07 -0.13
CA HIS A 250 -10.40 12.41 0.40
C HIS A 250 -8.89 12.68 0.42
N LEU A 251 -8.07 11.75 0.94
CA LEU A 251 -6.62 11.92 1.00
C LEU A 251 -5.99 12.16 -0.38
N SER A 252 -6.48 11.51 -1.44
CA SER A 252 -5.97 11.72 -2.80
C SER A 252 -6.27 13.11 -3.39
N LYS A 253 -7.19 13.86 -2.79
CA LYS A 253 -7.61 15.21 -3.20
C LYS A 253 -7.27 16.30 -2.18
N ALA A 254 -6.82 15.90 -1.00
CA ALA A 254 -6.47 16.83 0.06
C ALA A 254 -5.27 17.68 -0.36
N ALA A 255 -5.25 18.94 0.09
CA ALA A 255 -4.18 19.86 -0.26
C ALA A 255 -2.82 19.46 0.36
N VAL A 256 -2.85 18.85 1.55
CA VAL A 256 -1.67 18.37 2.28
C VAL A 256 -2.04 17.09 3.02
N VAL A 257 -1.20 16.06 2.91
CA VAL A 257 -1.35 14.81 3.67
C VAL A 257 -0.02 14.48 4.34
N ASN A 258 0.04 14.65 5.66
CA ASN A 258 1.23 14.27 6.42
C ASN A 258 1.47 12.74 6.35
N PRO A 259 2.70 12.27 6.08
CA PRO A 259 2.96 10.83 5.97
C PRO A 259 2.71 10.04 7.25
N GLU A 260 2.91 10.61 8.44
CA GLU A 260 2.59 9.93 9.69
C GLU A 260 1.07 9.65 9.78
N SER A 261 0.25 10.63 9.40
CA SER A 261 -1.20 10.47 9.39
C SER A 261 -1.66 9.41 8.38
N LEU A 262 -1.06 9.38 7.18
CA LEU A 262 -1.29 8.30 6.22
C LEU A 262 -0.89 6.94 6.77
N TYR A 263 0.29 6.86 7.39
CA TYR A 263 0.82 5.64 7.98
C TYR A 263 -0.12 5.05 9.04
N VAL A 264 -0.62 5.90 9.95
CA VAL A 264 -1.57 5.49 11.00
C VAL A 264 -2.85 4.91 10.39
N VAL A 265 -3.41 5.53 9.36
CA VAL A 265 -4.63 5.05 8.71
C VAL A 265 -4.37 3.75 7.94
N MET A 266 -3.21 3.62 7.30
CA MET A 266 -2.79 2.36 6.68
C MET A 266 -2.63 1.23 7.71
N LEU A 267 -2.10 1.51 8.90
CA LEU A 267 -2.04 0.53 10.00
C LEU A 267 -3.44 0.08 10.45
N GLN A 268 -4.38 1.03 10.60
CA GLN A 268 -5.76 0.71 10.96
C GLN A 268 -6.42 -0.18 9.91
N LEU A 269 -6.29 0.17 8.63
CA LEU A 269 -6.80 -0.63 7.52
C LEU A 269 -6.16 -2.03 7.50
N ALA A 270 -4.83 -2.13 7.60
CA ALA A 270 -4.13 -3.41 7.63
C ALA A 270 -4.57 -4.30 8.81
N GLY A 271 -4.76 -3.70 9.99
CA GLY A 271 -5.22 -4.40 11.18
C GLY A 271 -6.67 -4.87 11.09
N GLU A 272 -7.56 -4.06 10.52
CA GLU A 272 -8.96 -4.44 10.33
C GLU A 272 -9.11 -5.55 9.28
N LEU A 273 -8.42 -5.43 8.15
CA LEU A 273 -8.39 -6.45 7.09
C LEU A 273 -7.79 -7.79 7.54
N ALA A 274 -6.83 -7.76 8.47
CA ALA A 274 -6.23 -8.98 9.03
C ALA A 274 -7.28 -9.91 9.69
N THR A 275 -8.36 -9.34 10.24
CA THR A 275 -9.48 -10.12 10.79
C THR A 275 -10.11 -11.05 9.76
N PHE A 276 -10.11 -10.66 8.48
CA PHE A 276 -10.74 -11.42 7.41
C PHE A 276 -9.71 -12.29 6.68
N ALA A 277 -8.55 -11.73 6.35
CA ALA A 277 -7.60 -12.36 5.44
C ALA A 277 -6.60 -13.31 6.13
N ARG A 278 -6.21 -13.06 7.37
CA ARG A 278 -5.20 -13.90 8.05
C ARG A 278 -5.83 -15.12 8.70
N VAL A 279 -5.02 -16.18 8.85
CA VAL A 279 -5.41 -17.44 9.50
C VAL A 279 -5.60 -17.24 11.01
N ASP A 280 -4.70 -16.49 11.64
CA ASP A 280 -4.71 -16.16 13.07
C ASP A 280 -5.67 -15.02 13.43
N LYS A 281 -6.29 -14.38 12.43
CA LYS A 281 -7.30 -13.32 12.58
C LYS A 281 -6.80 -12.10 13.37
N ARG A 282 -5.48 -11.89 13.46
CA ARG A 282 -4.84 -10.80 14.21
C ARG A 282 -3.93 -9.99 13.32
N ALA A 283 -3.83 -8.69 13.63
CA ALA A 283 -2.94 -7.78 12.93
C ALA A 283 -1.48 -8.29 12.99
N PRO A 284 -0.73 -8.23 11.87
CA PRO A 284 0.70 -8.48 11.90
C PRO A 284 1.41 -7.55 12.87
N THR A 285 2.55 -7.99 13.40
CA THR A 285 3.53 -7.07 13.98
C THR A 285 4.14 -6.26 12.83
N LEU A 286 3.70 -5.01 12.71
CA LEU A 286 4.22 -4.05 11.74
C LEU A 286 5.28 -3.16 12.42
N GLY A 287 6.18 -2.57 11.63
CA GLY A 287 7.25 -1.72 12.12
C GLY A 287 6.75 -0.42 12.76
N VAL A 288 7.68 0.36 13.30
CA VAL A 288 7.41 1.72 13.78
C VAL A 288 7.55 2.71 12.63
N TYR A 289 6.84 3.83 12.70
CA TYR A 289 7.02 4.93 11.77
C TYR A 289 8.43 5.50 11.91
N LYS A 290 9.13 5.67 10.78
CA LYS A 290 10.47 6.24 10.67
C LYS A 290 10.46 7.31 9.59
N HIS A 291 10.45 8.58 9.99
CA HIS A 291 10.30 9.69 9.03
C HIS A 291 11.55 9.88 8.16
N ASP A 292 12.72 9.57 8.71
CA ASP A 292 14.01 9.52 8.02
C ASP A 292 14.10 8.36 7.01
N SER A 293 13.25 7.34 7.14
CA SER A 293 13.24 6.11 6.33
C SER A 293 11.82 5.68 5.93
N LEU A 294 11.11 6.56 5.20
CA LEU A 294 9.68 6.34 4.87
C LEU A 294 9.43 5.08 4.04
N ALA A 295 10.31 4.77 3.07
CA ALA A 295 10.16 3.54 2.27
C ALA A 295 10.18 2.27 3.15
N GLU A 296 11.08 2.20 4.13
CA GLU A 296 11.19 1.08 5.08
C GLU A 296 9.94 0.97 5.96
N ALA A 297 9.42 2.12 6.44
CA ALA A 297 8.24 2.14 7.30
C ALA A 297 6.97 1.69 6.54
N PHE A 298 6.73 2.23 5.34
CA PHE A 298 5.48 2.01 4.61
C PHE A 298 5.40 0.66 3.90
N LEU A 299 6.51 0.15 3.38
CA LEU A 299 6.50 -1.03 2.52
C LEU A 299 5.85 -2.26 3.17
N PRO A 300 6.17 -2.64 4.43
CA PRO A 300 5.53 -3.79 5.07
C PRO A 300 4.01 -3.61 5.25
N VAL A 301 3.56 -2.39 5.56
CA VAL A 301 2.14 -2.10 5.75
C VAL A 301 1.40 -2.20 4.41
N MET A 302 1.96 -1.63 3.35
CA MET A 302 1.38 -1.71 2.01
C MET A 302 1.31 -3.16 1.51
N GLN A 303 2.36 -3.96 1.74
CA GLN A 303 2.35 -5.39 1.42
C GLN A 303 1.26 -6.14 2.18
N SER A 304 1.06 -5.84 3.47
CA SER A 304 -0.01 -6.44 4.29
C SER A 304 -1.40 -6.09 3.75
N ILE A 305 -1.63 -4.84 3.34
CA ILE A 305 -2.90 -4.40 2.75
C ILE A 305 -3.14 -5.11 1.42
N ARG A 306 -2.15 -5.14 0.52
CA ARG A 306 -2.24 -5.85 -0.78
C ARG A 306 -2.57 -7.32 -0.60
N ALA A 307 -1.84 -8.01 0.28
CA ALA A 307 -2.07 -9.42 0.55
C ALA A 307 -3.48 -9.66 1.13
N SER A 308 -3.91 -8.80 2.05
CA SER A 308 -5.22 -8.96 2.70
C SER A 308 -6.37 -8.68 1.74
N LEU A 309 -6.30 -7.60 0.98
CA LEU A 309 -7.30 -7.31 -0.04
C LEU A 309 -7.29 -8.43 -1.08
N GLY A 310 -6.12 -8.87 -1.58
CA GLY A 310 -5.96 -9.97 -2.54
C GLY A 310 -6.63 -11.29 -2.11
N ALA A 311 -6.32 -11.78 -0.90
CA ALA A 311 -6.79 -13.08 -0.40
C ALA A 311 -8.32 -13.21 -0.34
N VAL A 312 -9.06 -12.11 -0.16
CA VAL A 312 -10.53 -12.16 -0.09
C VAL A 312 -11.18 -12.35 -1.49
N ILE A 313 -10.43 -12.34 -2.61
CA ILE A 313 -10.99 -12.58 -3.97
C ILE A 313 -11.32 -14.07 -4.16
N GLU A 314 -10.73 -14.96 -3.38
CA GLU A 314 -10.71 -16.41 -3.66
C GLU A 314 -11.97 -17.20 -3.24
N GLN A 315 -13.12 -16.55 -3.10
CA GLN A 315 -14.40 -17.27 -3.04
C GLN A 315 -14.92 -17.51 -4.46
N THR A 316 -14.20 -18.35 -5.21
CA THR A 316 -14.52 -18.76 -6.59
C THR A 316 -15.58 -19.88 -6.67
N ALA A 317 -16.18 -20.25 -5.55
CA ALA A 317 -17.23 -21.26 -5.49
C ALA A 317 -18.61 -20.64 -5.68
N VAL A 318 -19.32 -21.06 -6.72
CA VAL A 318 -20.70 -20.70 -7.00
C VAL A 318 -21.61 -21.82 -6.46
N PRO A 319 -22.59 -21.52 -5.58
CA PRO A 319 -23.56 -22.52 -5.18
C PRO A 319 -24.47 -22.86 -6.36
N VAL A 320 -24.71 -24.15 -6.58
CA VAL A 320 -25.63 -24.66 -7.61
C VAL A 320 -26.87 -25.21 -6.89
N PRO A 321 -28.01 -24.51 -6.95
CA PRO A 321 -29.21 -24.92 -6.22
C PRO A 321 -29.70 -26.31 -6.62
N LEU A 322 -29.92 -27.18 -5.64
CA LEU A 322 -30.52 -28.50 -5.84
C LEU A 322 -32.02 -28.43 -5.60
N GLN A 323 -32.82 -28.59 -6.66
CA GLN A 323 -34.28 -28.65 -6.57
C GLN A 323 -34.72 -30.10 -6.37
N ARG A 324 -35.41 -30.38 -5.27
CA ARG A 324 -35.93 -31.71 -4.96
C ARG A 324 -37.15 -32.02 -5.82
N GLN A 325 -37.08 -33.12 -6.58
CA GLN A 325 -38.18 -33.66 -7.35
C GLN A 325 -38.74 -34.93 -6.69
N LYS A 326 -39.75 -35.56 -7.34
CA LYS A 326 -40.35 -36.81 -6.87
C LYS A 326 -39.35 -37.96 -6.93
N TYR A 327 -39.56 -38.99 -6.10
CA TYR A 327 -38.81 -40.25 -6.12
C TYR A 327 -37.30 -40.13 -5.86
N GLY A 328 -36.88 -39.23 -4.97
CA GLY A 328 -35.46 -39.14 -4.53
C GLY A 328 -34.51 -38.48 -5.54
N VAL A 329 -35.05 -37.89 -6.62
CA VAL A 329 -34.28 -37.15 -7.62
C VAL A 329 -34.12 -35.69 -7.18
N HIS A 330 -32.91 -35.16 -7.31
CA HIS A 330 -32.58 -33.74 -7.17
C HIS A 330 -32.03 -33.24 -8.50
N VAL A 331 -32.49 -32.09 -8.96
CA VAL A 331 -32.03 -31.49 -10.21
C VAL A 331 -31.35 -30.16 -9.92
N ALA A 332 -30.13 -30.02 -10.42
CA ALA A 332 -29.31 -28.82 -10.38
C ALA A 332 -29.40 -28.13 -11.74
N GLU A 333 -30.11 -27.01 -11.78
CA GLU A 333 -30.14 -26.15 -12.97
C GLU A 333 -28.94 -25.21 -12.93
N VAL A 334 -28.02 -25.37 -13.88
CA VAL A 334 -26.80 -24.57 -13.97
C VAL A 334 -27.04 -23.45 -14.99
N ALA A 335 -27.34 -22.25 -14.51
CA ALA A 335 -27.64 -21.09 -15.37
C ALA A 335 -26.46 -20.72 -16.29
N ASP A 336 -25.24 -20.70 -15.74
CA ASP A 336 -24.01 -20.46 -16.49
C ASP A 336 -23.40 -21.78 -16.98
N ARG A 337 -23.73 -22.17 -18.22
CA ARG A 337 -23.24 -23.42 -18.82
C ARG A 337 -21.73 -23.49 -19.00
N SER A 338 -21.02 -22.34 -18.97
CA SER A 338 -19.56 -22.33 -19.04
C SER A 338 -18.92 -23.00 -17.81
N LEU A 339 -19.65 -23.12 -16.70
CA LEU A 339 -19.16 -23.79 -15.49
C LEU A 339 -18.82 -25.26 -15.74
N PHE A 340 -19.54 -25.97 -16.62
CA PHE A 340 -19.26 -27.37 -16.94
C PHE A 340 -17.89 -27.59 -17.61
N THR A 341 -17.31 -26.55 -18.21
CA THR A 341 -16.00 -26.59 -18.88
C THR A 341 -14.91 -25.83 -18.13
N THR A 342 -15.26 -24.91 -17.23
CA THR A 342 -14.31 -24.00 -16.55
C THR A 342 -14.17 -24.24 -15.05
N SER A 343 -14.98 -25.12 -14.46
CA SER A 343 -15.08 -25.30 -13.01
C SER A 343 -15.06 -26.78 -12.62
N SER A 344 -14.49 -27.09 -11.45
CA SER A 344 -14.70 -28.38 -10.80
C SER A 344 -16.01 -28.35 -10.01
N PHE A 345 -16.66 -29.50 -9.83
CA PHE A 345 -17.91 -29.58 -9.07
C PHE A 345 -17.71 -30.44 -7.82
N VAL A 346 -18.20 -29.93 -6.70
CA VAL A 346 -18.09 -30.57 -5.39
C VAL A 346 -19.48 -30.69 -4.78
N LEU A 347 -19.83 -31.91 -4.39
CA LEU A 347 -21.04 -32.25 -3.67
C LEU A 347 -20.70 -32.39 -2.18
N ALA A 348 -21.33 -31.58 -1.35
CA ALA A 348 -21.31 -31.74 0.10
C ALA A 348 -22.57 -32.50 0.54
N ALA A 349 -22.44 -33.54 1.35
CA ALA A 349 -23.55 -34.31 1.87
C ALA A 349 -23.45 -34.53 3.39
N ARG A 350 -24.59 -34.49 4.08
CA ARG A 350 -24.75 -34.79 5.50
C ARG A 350 -25.97 -35.69 5.68
N ALA A 351 -25.87 -36.70 6.52
CA ALA A 351 -26.99 -37.53 6.94
C ALA A 351 -26.79 -37.94 8.40
N ASP A 352 -27.84 -38.41 9.07
CA ASP A 352 -27.79 -38.84 10.47
C ASP A 352 -27.21 -40.26 10.60
N ILE A 353 -26.00 -40.43 10.09
CA ILE A 353 -25.17 -41.63 10.19
C ILE A 353 -23.71 -41.23 10.46
N GLU A 354 -22.86 -42.21 10.79
CA GLU A 354 -21.42 -41.96 10.97
C GLU A 354 -20.77 -41.41 9.69
N VAL A 355 -19.92 -40.38 9.82
CA VAL A 355 -19.27 -39.67 8.71
C VAL A 355 -18.46 -40.63 7.83
N GLU A 356 -17.68 -41.54 8.44
CA GLU A 356 -16.90 -42.55 7.70
C GLU A 356 -17.80 -43.54 6.94
N ARG A 357 -18.97 -43.87 7.50
CA ARG A 357 -19.96 -44.71 6.83
C ARG A 357 -20.54 -43.99 5.61
N LEU A 358 -20.94 -42.72 5.77
CA LEU A 358 -21.42 -41.89 4.66
C LEU A 358 -20.36 -41.80 3.56
N ARG A 359 -19.11 -41.52 3.92
CA ARG A 359 -17.99 -41.39 2.99
C ARG A 359 -17.72 -42.65 2.17
N ARG A 360 -17.97 -43.84 2.74
CA ARG A 360 -17.80 -45.15 2.08
C ARG A 360 -19.01 -45.60 1.25
N GLU A 361 -20.22 -45.39 1.77
CA GLU A 361 -21.45 -45.96 1.18
C GLU A 361 -22.14 -45.00 0.20
N PHE A 362 -22.01 -43.68 0.38
CA PHE A 362 -22.69 -42.69 -0.44
C PHE A 362 -22.29 -42.72 -1.93
N PRO A 363 -20.98 -42.83 -2.30
CA PRO A 363 -20.58 -42.83 -3.70
C PRO A 363 -21.17 -43.96 -4.56
N SER A 364 -21.47 -45.11 -3.96
CA SER A 364 -22.05 -46.26 -4.68
C SER A 364 -23.58 -46.21 -4.76
N GLN A 365 -24.22 -45.40 -3.92
CA GLN A 365 -25.69 -45.31 -3.82
C GLN A 365 -26.27 -44.04 -4.43
N ILE A 366 -25.41 -43.12 -4.87
CA ILE A 366 -25.80 -41.96 -5.67
C ILE A 366 -25.53 -42.19 -7.15
N LYS A 367 -26.51 -41.82 -7.98
CA LYS A 367 -26.37 -41.78 -9.44
C LYS A 367 -26.45 -40.35 -9.91
N ILE A 368 -25.47 -39.91 -10.68
CA ILE A 368 -25.40 -38.57 -11.23
C ILE A 368 -25.38 -38.67 -12.77
N GLY A 369 -26.12 -37.80 -13.45
CA GLY A 369 -26.17 -37.79 -14.91
C GLY A 369 -26.99 -36.63 -15.48
N PRO A 370 -27.13 -36.56 -16.82
CA PRO A 370 -28.01 -35.59 -17.47
C PRO A 370 -29.44 -35.75 -16.98
N ALA A 371 -30.13 -34.64 -16.77
CA ALA A 371 -31.51 -34.64 -16.29
C ALA A 371 -32.45 -35.51 -17.15
N GLU A 372 -32.20 -35.57 -18.45
CA GLU A 372 -32.99 -36.34 -19.41
C GLU A 372 -32.72 -37.86 -19.32
N LYS A 373 -31.56 -38.27 -18.82
CA LYS A 373 -31.10 -39.67 -18.81
C LYS A 373 -31.14 -40.33 -17.43
N ILE A 374 -31.40 -39.58 -16.36
CA ILE A 374 -31.31 -40.10 -14.98
C ILE A 374 -32.26 -41.28 -14.72
N THR A 375 -33.49 -41.22 -15.25
CA THR A 375 -34.49 -42.29 -15.10
C THR A 375 -34.04 -43.59 -15.77
N GLU A 376 -33.42 -43.49 -16.95
CA GLU A 376 -32.86 -44.64 -17.67
C GLU A 376 -31.66 -45.23 -16.90
N LEU A 377 -30.76 -44.37 -16.40
CA LEU A 377 -29.60 -44.79 -15.60
C LEU A 377 -30.04 -45.55 -14.34
N VAL A 378 -31.13 -45.13 -13.70
CA VAL A 378 -31.69 -45.79 -12.53
C VAL A 378 -32.31 -47.14 -12.91
N ASN A 379 -33.21 -47.17 -13.89
CA ASN A 379 -33.97 -48.36 -14.26
C ASN A 379 -33.12 -49.49 -14.86
N VAL A 380 -32.09 -49.15 -15.64
CA VAL A 380 -31.22 -50.13 -16.34
C VAL A 380 -29.95 -50.43 -15.54
N ALA A 381 -29.85 -49.93 -14.30
CA ALA A 381 -28.69 -50.12 -13.44
C ALA A 381 -27.34 -49.67 -14.05
N LEU A 382 -27.36 -48.72 -15.00
CA LEU A 382 -26.15 -48.20 -15.63
C LEU A 382 -25.34 -47.32 -14.67
N PRO A 383 -23.99 -47.35 -14.75
CA PRO A 383 -23.14 -46.46 -13.97
C PRO A 383 -23.32 -45.01 -14.45
N GLY A 384 -23.51 -44.10 -13.51
CA GLY A 384 -23.57 -42.66 -13.77
C GLY A 384 -22.20 -42.00 -13.73
N ILE A 385 -22.18 -40.68 -13.51
CA ILE A 385 -20.99 -39.93 -13.13
C ILE A 385 -20.61 -40.30 -11.70
N ILE A 386 -19.33 -40.64 -11.49
CA ILE A 386 -18.80 -41.09 -10.20
C ILE A 386 -18.48 -39.87 -9.33
N ILE A 387 -18.57 -40.01 -8.01
CA ILE A 387 -18.06 -39.02 -7.06
C ILE A 387 -16.94 -39.63 -6.22
N ASN A 388 -15.91 -38.83 -5.93
CA ASN A 388 -14.72 -39.25 -5.19
C ASN A 388 -14.66 -38.53 -3.84
N PRO A 389 -14.53 -39.23 -2.70
CA PRO A 389 -14.50 -38.60 -1.39
C PRO A 389 -13.22 -37.78 -1.19
N LEU A 390 -13.37 -36.50 -0.86
CA LEU A 390 -12.27 -35.61 -0.52
C LEU A 390 -11.87 -35.80 0.96
N PRO A 391 -10.57 -35.74 1.29
CA PRO A 391 -10.09 -35.87 2.68
C PRO A 391 -10.35 -34.62 3.51
N VAL A 392 -10.43 -33.45 2.88
CA VAL A 392 -10.70 -32.15 3.51
C VAL A 392 -11.61 -31.31 2.61
N ALA A 393 -12.41 -30.44 3.22
CA ALA A 393 -13.25 -29.51 2.48
C ALA A 393 -12.39 -28.54 1.64
N PRO A 394 -12.76 -28.26 0.37
CA PRO A 394 -12.10 -27.22 -0.41
C PRO A 394 -12.17 -25.86 0.27
N ARG A 395 -11.07 -25.09 0.23
CA ARG A 395 -10.96 -23.78 0.89
C ARG A 395 -11.96 -22.74 0.36
N GLN A 396 -12.43 -22.94 -0.87
CA GLN A 396 -13.34 -22.04 -1.58
C GLN A 396 -14.81 -22.21 -1.17
N ILE A 397 -15.16 -23.32 -0.52
CA ILE A 397 -16.53 -23.65 -0.10
C ILE A 397 -16.64 -23.48 1.43
N PRO A 398 -17.77 -22.96 1.96
CA PRO A 398 -17.99 -22.91 3.41
C PRO A 398 -17.87 -24.29 4.06
N PHE A 399 -17.11 -24.36 5.16
CA PHE A 399 -17.03 -25.57 5.98
C PHE A 399 -18.27 -25.71 6.85
N HIS A 400 -18.96 -26.84 6.74
CA HIS A 400 -20.09 -27.18 7.59
C HIS A 400 -19.76 -28.42 8.43
N VAL A 401 -19.95 -28.32 9.74
CA VAL A 401 -19.69 -29.43 10.67
C VAL A 401 -20.59 -30.63 10.31
N GLY A 402 -19.98 -31.81 10.19
CA GLY A 402 -20.70 -33.06 9.90
C GLY A 402 -20.95 -33.34 8.40
N PHE A 403 -20.55 -32.44 7.50
CA PHE A 403 -20.61 -32.70 6.05
C PHE A 403 -19.40 -33.50 5.56
N SER A 404 -19.64 -34.44 4.66
CA SER A 404 -18.62 -35.09 3.83
C SER A 404 -18.62 -34.45 2.44
N TYR A 405 -17.43 -34.28 1.87
CA TYR A 405 -17.24 -33.60 0.58
C TYR A 405 -16.79 -34.60 -0.48
N PHE A 406 -17.37 -34.51 -1.67
CA PHE A 406 -17.10 -35.40 -2.79
C PHE A 406 -16.90 -34.61 -4.07
N GLU A 407 -15.82 -34.87 -4.78
CA GLU A 407 -15.55 -34.29 -6.10
C GLU A 407 -16.27 -35.11 -7.18
N ILE A 408 -16.96 -34.44 -8.10
CA ILE A 408 -17.63 -35.08 -9.24
C ILE A 408 -16.60 -35.37 -10.34
N ASP A 409 -16.50 -36.62 -10.78
CA ASP A 409 -15.56 -37.02 -11.83
C ASP A 409 -16.00 -36.53 -13.22
N GLN A 410 -15.27 -35.55 -13.74
CA GLN A 410 -15.55 -34.90 -15.02
C GLN A 410 -15.06 -35.70 -16.24
N ASN A 411 -14.37 -36.82 -16.04
CA ASN A 411 -13.88 -37.66 -17.14
C ASN A 411 -14.96 -38.61 -17.70
N SER A 412 -16.10 -38.72 -17.03
CA SER A 412 -17.20 -39.58 -17.46
C SER A 412 -17.77 -39.17 -18.82
N ARG A 413 -18.17 -40.14 -19.64
CA ARG A 413 -18.87 -39.90 -20.92
C ARG A 413 -20.10 -39.01 -20.75
N PHE A 414 -20.80 -39.16 -19.62
CA PHE A 414 -22.00 -38.39 -19.29
C PHE A 414 -21.70 -36.95 -18.91
N TRP A 415 -20.47 -36.66 -18.43
CA TRP A 415 -20.04 -35.29 -18.17
C TRP A 415 -19.89 -34.49 -19.47
N LYS A 416 -19.39 -35.12 -20.53
CA LYS A 416 -19.23 -34.49 -21.86
C LYS A 416 -20.56 -34.06 -22.49
N GLU A 417 -21.67 -34.65 -22.06
CA GLU A 417 -23.01 -34.31 -22.52
C GLU A 417 -23.65 -33.16 -21.72
N MET A 418 -23.08 -32.79 -20.55
CA MET A 418 -23.61 -31.75 -19.66
C MET A 418 -23.82 -30.38 -20.32
N PRO A 419 -22.92 -29.85 -21.18
CA PRO A 419 -23.11 -28.54 -21.79
C PRO A 419 -24.39 -28.43 -22.65
N GLN A 420 -24.93 -29.57 -23.10
CA GLN A 420 -26.13 -29.66 -23.92
C GLN A 420 -27.38 -30.08 -23.12
N SER A 421 -27.22 -30.54 -21.88
CA SER A 421 -28.31 -30.98 -21.01
C SER A 421 -29.03 -29.80 -20.34
N ALA A 422 -30.27 -30.01 -19.92
CA ALA A 422 -31.04 -29.05 -19.13
C ALA A 422 -30.50 -28.89 -17.69
N GLY A 423 -29.70 -29.84 -17.20
CA GLY A 423 -29.10 -29.75 -15.87
C GLY A 423 -28.52 -31.06 -15.36
N LEU A 424 -27.90 -30.99 -14.19
CA LEU A 424 -27.33 -32.16 -13.51
C LEU A 424 -28.40 -32.79 -12.62
N ALA A 425 -28.73 -34.06 -12.82
CA ALA A 425 -29.64 -34.79 -11.93
C ALA A 425 -28.88 -35.76 -11.03
N LEU A 426 -29.30 -35.84 -9.77
CA LEU A 426 -28.77 -36.72 -8.74
C LEU A 426 -29.91 -37.56 -8.18
N HIS A 427 -29.78 -38.89 -8.23
CA HIS A 427 -30.72 -39.82 -7.62
C HIS A 427 -30.01 -40.60 -6.52
N VAL A 428 -30.57 -40.59 -5.31
CA VAL A 428 -30.03 -41.34 -4.17
C VAL A 428 -30.92 -42.54 -3.90
N ALA A 429 -30.37 -43.76 -4.07
CA ALA A 429 -31.09 -45.01 -3.85
C ALA A 429 -30.99 -45.53 -2.41
N GLY A 430 -30.07 -44.98 -1.62
CA GLY A 430 -29.76 -45.40 -0.26
C GLY A 430 -30.68 -44.86 0.82
N ASP A 431 -30.78 -45.58 1.93
CA ASP A 431 -31.42 -45.09 3.15
C ASP A 431 -30.44 -44.22 3.95
N PHE A 432 -30.50 -42.91 3.70
CA PHE A 432 -29.74 -41.88 4.40
C PHE A 432 -30.72 -40.96 5.16
N PRO A 433 -30.95 -41.20 6.47
CA PRO A 433 -31.87 -40.40 7.26
C PRO A 433 -31.46 -38.93 7.28
N ASN A 434 -32.44 -38.03 7.07
CA ASN A 434 -32.23 -36.57 7.03
C ASN A 434 -31.09 -36.12 6.10
N LEU A 435 -30.97 -36.77 4.93
CA LEU A 435 -29.97 -36.41 3.94
C LEU A 435 -30.13 -34.97 3.45
N GLU A 436 -29.09 -34.17 3.68
CA GLU A 436 -28.88 -32.84 3.16
C GLU A 436 -27.76 -32.87 2.12
N MET A 437 -27.96 -32.17 1.01
CA MET A 437 -26.96 -32.05 -0.05
C MET A 437 -26.83 -30.60 -0.51
N ALA A 438 -25.60 -30.19 -0.79
CA ALA A 438 -25.29 -28.91 -1.40
C ALA A 438 -24.27 -29.11 -2.54
N LEU A 439 -24.55 -28.55 -3.71
CA LEU A 439 -23.66 -28.63 -4.87
C LEU A 439 -22.98 -27.28 -5.09
N TRP A 440 -21.68 -27.32 -5.37
CA TRP A 440 -20.85 -26.15 -5.61
C TRP A 440 -20.03 -26.32 -6.88
N ALA A 441 -19.93 -25.25 -7.68
CA ALA A 441 -19.02 -25.16 -8.81
C ALA A 441 -17.85 -24.26 -8.42
N ILE A 442 -16.64 -24.82 -8.30
CA ILE A 442 -15.42 -24.08 -8.00
C ILE A 442 -14.74 -23.73 -9.32
N ARG A 443 -14.73 -22.45 -9.69
CA ARG A 443 -14.00 -22.01 -10.88
C ARG A 443 -12.52 -22.32 -10.69
N ALA A 444 -11.90 -22.91 -11.71
CA ALA A 444 -10.46 -23.13 -11.71
C ALA A 444 -9.77 -21.78 -11.61
N GLY A 445 -9.23 -21.45 -10.43
CA GLY A 445 -8.24 -20.41 -10.33
C GLY A 445 -7.07 -20.80 -11.21
N GLN A 446 -6.48 -19.84 -11.94
CA GLN A 446 -5.16 -20.06 -12.53
C GLN A 446 -4.21 -20.46 -11.39
N ASN A 447 -3.95 -21.76 -11.26
CA ASN A 447 -3.10 -22.32 -10.23
C ASN A 447 -1.67 -22.26 -10.78
N PRO A 448 -0.74 -21.46 -10.22
CA PRO A 448 0.62 -21.35 -10.75
C PRO A 448 1.51 -22.57 -10.44
N HIS A 449 0.96 -23.61 -9.82
CA HIS A 449 1.71 -24.80 -9.41
C HIS A 449 1.04 -26.05 -9.96
N LEU A 450 1.29 -26.31 -11.25
CA LEU A 450 1.27 -27.63 -11.89
C LEU A 450 1.93 -27.47 -13.27
N SER A 451 3.26 -27.32 -13.25
CA SER A 451 4.19 -27.66 -14.34
C SER A 451 5.56 -27.91 -13.75
#